data_AF-A0A1I8FTD3-F1
#
_entry.id   AF-A0A1I8FTD3-F1
#
_cell.length_a   1.000
_cell.length_b   1.000
_cell.length_c   1.000
_cell.angle_alpha   90.00
_cell.angle_beta   90.00
_cell.angle_gamma   90.00
#
_symmetry.space_group_name_H-M   'P 1'
#
loop_
_entity.id
_entity.type
_entity.pdbx_description
1 polymer ?
#
loop_
_entity_poly.entity_id
_entity_poly.type
_entity_poly.pdbx_seq_one_letter_code
_entity_poly.pdbx_strand_id
1 'polypeptide(L)'
;DWQWNTGALGILIAWLNLVLYIRKMPRFGIYVVMFTDIFFTFSRFFLVFFLFILSFSIAFYLLMQNQIGFDNLGKTILKTTVMMIGEFEYADTFDNQYEPDNKLNASQQIFYNAATYAVFVFFLAIMSIIIMNLLVGLAVDDIKAVQEQASLNRMAMQVELALDVEAILPMVLTRKFVIKSEIYYPNPDRSKKTYFISKMFDNIWITRDQLNRALDPELDQWDKIYKKQEGHTDVSMVTVKTKLKELKSKTVKIEAMLGAIMRKLQIDQDESSLLTTWTLRIIARMNTSPMSGDEIAT
;
A
#
# COMPACT_ATOMS: atom_id res chain seq x y z
N ASP A 1 -24.11 -40.56 -4.80
CA ASP A 1 -23.56 -39.30 -5.37
C ASP A 1 -23.91 -38.06 -4.56
N TRP A 2 -25.18 -37.85 -4.16
CA TRP A 2 -25.56 -36.67 -3.37
C TRP A 2 -24.74 -36.49 -2.08
N GLN A 3 -24.36 -37.59 -1.41
CA GLN A 3 -23.52 -37.56 -0.20
C GLN A 3 -22.14 -36.94 -0.46
N TRP A 4 -21.52 -37.23 -1.60
CA TRP A 4 -20.22 -36.66 -1.96
C TRP A 4 -20.32 -35.18 -2.31
N ASN A 5 -21.36 -34.80 -3.07
CA ASN A 5 -21.62 -33.40 -3.41
C ASN A 5 -21.87 -32.56 -2.15
N THR A 6 -22.75 -33.04 -1.26
CA THR A 6 -23.06 -32.36 0.00
C THR A 6 -21.88 -32.38 0.97
N GLY A 7 -21.12 -33.48 1.04
CA GLY A 7 -19.91 -33.57 1.86
C GLY A 7 -18.84 -32.57 1.44
N ALA A 8 -18.59 -32.43 0.13
CA ALA A 8 -17.64 -31.46 -0.40
C ALA A 8 -18.07 -30.01 -0.09
N LEU A 9 -19.34 -29.67 -0.33
CA LEU A 9 -19.89 -28.36 0.02
C LEU A 9 -19.85 -28.10 1.53
N GLY A 10 -20.16 -29.11 2.35
CA GLY A 10 -20.13 -29.01 3.80
C GLY A 10 -18.73 -28.72 4.33
N ILE A 11 -17.71 -29.39 3.80
CA ILE A 11 -16.30 -29.13 4.15
C ILE A 11 -15.90 -27.70 3.72
N LEU A 12 -16.26 -27.27 2.51
CA LEU A 12 -15.97 -25.91 2.03
C LEU A 12 -16.61 -24.85 2.95
N ILE A 13 -17.89 -24.99 3.26
CA ILE A 13 -18.63 -24.08 4.13
C ILE A 13 -18.06 -24.09 5.55
N ALA A 14 -17.63 -25.25 6.07
CA ALA A 14 -17.00 -25.35 7.39
C ALA A 14 -15.69 -24.54 7.45
N TRP A 15 -14.85 -24.60 6.41
CA TRP A 15 -13.62 -23.79 6.33
C TRP A 15 -13.93 -22.30 6.14
N LEU A 16 -14.92 -21.93 5.33
CA LEU A 16 -15.35 -20.53 5.21
C LEU A 16 -15.88 -19.99 6.55
N ASN A 17 -16.65 -20.79 7.28
CA ASN A 17 -17.14 -20.44 8.61
C ASN A 17 -15.98 -20.29 9.62
N LEU A 18 -14.95 -21.15 9.54
CA LEU A 18 -13.75 -21.02 10.34
C LEU A 18 -13.05 -19.67 10.11
N VAL A 19 -12.94 -19.21 8.86
CA VAL A 19 -12.39 -17.88 8.54
C VAL A 19 -13.20 -16.78 9.23
N LEU A 20 -14.54 -16.88 9.24
CA LEU A 20 -15.41 -15.93 9.96
C LEU A 20 -15.21 -15.98 11.48
N TYR A 21 -14.92 -17.14 12.08
CA TYR A 21 -14.56 -17.21 13.51
C TYR A 21 -13.21 -16.56 13.81
N ILE A 22 -12.24 -16.67 12.89
CA ILE A 22 -10.93 -16.00 13.01
C ILE A 22 -11.09 -14.47 13.04
N ARG A 23 -12.20 -13.92 12.52
CA ARG A 23 -12.56 -12.49 12.67
C ARG A 23 -12.48 -12.00 14.12
N LYS A 24 -12.83 -12.83 15.09
CA LYS A 24 -12.82 -12.46 16.52
C LYS A 24 -11.42 -12.48 17.15
N MET A 25 -10.40 -13.02 16.46
CA MET A 25 -9.03 -13.08 16.97
C MET A 25 -8.33 -11.72 16.82
N PRO A 26 -7.75 -11.13 17.88
CA PRO A 26 -7.15 -9.78 17.84
C PRO A 26 -6.02 -9.59 16.82
N ARG A 27 -5.34 -10.67 16.42
CA ARG A 27 -4.19 -10.63 15.50
C ARG A 27 -4.56 -10.88 14.04
N PHE A 28 -5.44 -11.86 13.80
CA PHE A 28 -5.81 -12.28 12.44
C PHE A 28 -7.13 -11.67 11.97
N GLY A 29 -7.99 -11.25 12.90
CA GLY A 29 -9.33 -10.78 12.60
C GLY A 29 -9.40 -9.54 11.72
N ILE A 30 -8.41 -8.66 11.81
CA ILE A 30 -8.32 -7.44 10.97
C ILE A 30 -8.18 -7.79 9.50
N TYR A 31 -7.38 -8.80 9.17
CA TYR A 31 -7.22 -9.23 7.78
C TYR A 31 -8.52 -9.83 7.24
N VAL A 32 -9.26 -10.56 8.08
CA VAL A 32 -10.57 -11.12 7.72
C VAL A 32 -11.61 -10.01 7.52
N VAL A 33 -11.66 -9.02 8.42
CA VAL A 33 -12.55 -7.85 8.26
C VAL A 33 -12.21 -7.06 7.00
N MET A 34 -10.94 -6.71 6.81
CA MET A 34 -10.47 -6.02 5.62
C MET A 34 -10.83 -6.79 4.34
N PHE A 35 -10.60 -8.10 4.30
CA PHE A 35 -10.99 -8.93 3.17
C PHE A 35 -12.49 -8.92 2.92
N THR A 36 -13.30 -9.02 3.98
CA THR A 36 -14.77 -9.02 3.88
C THR A 36 -15.29 -7.67 3.39
N ASP A 37 -14.72 -6.57 3.86
CA ASP A 37 -15.07 -5.21 3.44
C ASP A 37 -14.71 -4.99 1.96
N ILE A 38 -13.50 -5.38 1.54
CA ILE A 38 -13.08 -5.34 0.14
C ILE A 38 -14.01 -6.22 -0.72
N PHE A 39 -14.38 -7.41 -0.25
CA PHE A 39 -15.30 -8.29 -0.96
C PHE A 39 -16.68 -7.64 -1.16
N PHE A 40 -17.20 -6.94 -0.16
CA PHE A 40 -18.47 -6.21 -0.28
C PHE A 40 -18.36 -5.04 -1.27
N THR A 41 -17.28 -4.27 -1.22
CA THR A 41 -17.05 -3.17 -2.16
C THR A 41 -16.93 -3.72 -3.59
N PHE A 42 -16.10 -4.74 -3.80
CA PHE A 42 -15.99 -5.45 -5.07
C PHE A 42 -17.35 -5.95 -5.56
N SER A 43 -18.16 -6.56 -4.69
CA SER A 43 -19.50 -7.10 -5.06
C SER A 43 -20.47 -6.01 -5.55
N ARG A 44 -20.38 -4.78 -5.01
CA ARG A 44 -21.19 -3.66 -5.50
C ARG A 44 -20.83 -3.28 -6.93
N PHE A 45 -19.54 -3.26 -7.27
CA PHE A 45 -19.07 -3.00 -8.63
C PHE A 45 -19.26 -4.21 -9.57
N PHE A 46 -19.26 -5.44 -9.03
CA PHE A 46 -19.39 -6.68 -9.78
C PHE A 46 -20.69 -6.78 -10.59
N LEU A 47 -21.78 -6.14 -10.13
CA LEU A 47 -23.05 -6.13 -10.88
C LEU A 47 -22.90 -5.56 -12.30
N VAL A 48 -22.07 -4.52 -12.47
CA VAL A 48 -21.82 -3.93 -13.79
C VAL A 48 -21.03 -4.90 -14.66
N PHE A 49 -20.01 -5.57 -14.09
CA PHE A 49 -19.23 -6.58 -14.81
C PHE A 49 -20.06 -7.79 -15.21
N PHE A 50 -20.98 -8.21 -14.35
CA PHE A 50 -21.88 -9.32 -14.62
C PHE A 50 -22.76 -9.08 -15.85
N LEU A 51 -23.20 -7.83 -16.09
CA LEU A 51 -23.93 -7.48 -17.32
C LEU A 51 -23.07 -7.64 -18.58
N PHE A 52 -21.80 -7.23 -18.53
CA PHE A 52 -20.88 -7.43 -19.65
C PHE A 52 -20.59 -8.92 -19.88
N ILE A 53 -20.33 -9.70 -18.82
CA ILE A 53 -20.15 -11.16 -18.92
C ILE A 53 -21.35 -11.77 -19.63
N LEU A 54 -22.58 -11.48 -19.16
CA LEU A 54 -23.79 -12.05 -19.74
C LEU A 54 -23.99 -11.64 -21.21
N SER A 55 -23.74 -10.38 -21.55
CA SER A 55 -23.84 -9.89 -22.93
C SER A 55 -22.86 -10.60 -23.88
N PHE A 56 -21.59 -10.68 -23.50
CA PHE A 56 -20.57 -11.35 -24.31
C PHE A 56 -20.77 -12.86 -24.35
N SER A 57 -21.20 -13.47 -23.25
CA SER A 57 -21.53 -14.90 -23.20
C SER A 57 -22.66 -15.25 -24.16
N ILE A 58 -23.73 -14.46 -24.22
CA ILE A 58 -24.81 -14.71 -25.19
C ILE A 58 -24.30 -14.55 -26.62
N ALA A 59 -23.46 -13.55 -26.90
CA ALA A 59 -22.88 -13.37 -28.23
C ALA A 59 -21.99 -14.57 -28.63
N PHE A 60 -21.12 -15.04 -27.74
CA PHE A 60 -20.27 -16.21 -28.00
C PHE A 60 -21.07 -17.50 -28.10
N TYR A 61 -22.12 -17.67 -27.29
CA TYR A 61 -23.04 -18.79 -27.38
C TYR A 61 -23.64 -18.86 -28.79
N LEU A 62 -24.18 -17.75 -29.30
CA LEU A 62 -24.79 -17.73 -30.64
C LEU A 62 -23.78 -17.92 -31.78
N LEU A 63 -22.57 -17.38 -31.65
CA LEU A 63 -21.55 -17.43 -32.70
C LEU A 63 -20.77 -18.76 -32.74
N MET A 64 -20.63 -19.44 -31.60
CA MET A 64 -19.76 -20.61 -31.44
C MET A 64 -20.44 -21.81 -30.76
N GLN A 65 -21.78 -21.87 -30.71
CA GLN A 65 -22.56 -22.97 -30.08
C GLN A 65 -22.16 -24.39 -30.51
N ASN A 66 -21.51 -24.54 -31.67
CA ASN A 66 -21.05 -25.81 -32.19
C ASN A 66 -19.80 -26.34 -31.45
N GLN A 67 -19.06 -25.47 -30.78
CA GLN A 67 -17.87 -25.84 -30.00
C GLN A 67 -18.25 -26.33 -28.60
N ILE A 68 -17.48 -27.29 -28.07
CA ILE A 68 -17.73 -27.95 -26.77
C ILE A 68 -17.73 -26.95 -25.59
N GLY A 69 -16.93 -25.88 -25.68
CA GLY A 69 -16.86 -24.83 -24.66
C GLY A 69 -18.08 -23.90 -24.64
N PHE A 70 -18.87 -23.90 -25.70
CA PHE A 70 -19.97 -22.96 -25.93
C PHE A 70 -21.32 -23.66 -26.23
N ASP A 71 -21.39 -24.98 -26.07
CA ASP A 71 -22.57 -25.81 -26.37
C ASP A 71 -23.79 -25.51 -25.47
N ASN A 72 -23.55 -25.01 -24.26
CA ASN A 72 -24.57 -24.63 -23.29
C ASN A 72 -24.29 -23.21 -22.77
N LEU A 73 -25.35 -22.45 -22.51
CA LEU A 73 -25.27 -21.11 -21.93
C LEU A 73 -24.48 -21.11 -20.60
N GLY A 74 -24.69 -22.09 -19.73
CA GLY A 74 -23.96 -22.18 -18.46
C GLY A 74 -22.46 -22.38 -18.63
N LYS A 75 -22.06 -23.26 -19.56
CA LYS A 75 -20.65 -23.46 -19.92
C LYS A 75 -20.05 -22.25 -20.61
N THR A 76 -20.82 -21.57 -21.46
CA THR A 76 -20.40 -20.34 -22.12
C THR A 76 -20.15 -19.22 -21.13
N ILE A 77 -21.02 -19.04 -20.13
CA ILE A 77 -20.82 -18.06 -19.06
C ILE A 77 -19.55 -18.36 -18.28
N LEU A 78 -19.35 -19.62 -17.90
CA LEU A 78 -18.13 -20.05 -17.22
C LEU A 78 -16.88 -19.79 -18.08
N LYS A 79 -16.90 -20.21 -19.35
CA LYS A 79 -15.79 -20.00 -20.30
C LYS A 79 -15.51 -18.52 -20.51
N THR A 80 -16.54 -17.67 -20.65
CA THR A 80 -16.39 -16.21 -20.78
C THR A 80 -15.79 -15.58 -19.52
N THR A 81 -16.15 -16.09 -18.34
CA THR A 81 -15.58 -15.64 -17.05
C THR A 81 -14.11 -16.06 -16.92
N VAL A 82 -13.74 -17.26 -17.37
CA VAL A 82 -12.34 -17.70 -17.44
C VAL A 82 -11.53 -16.85 -18.42
N MET A 83 -12.10 -16.58 -19.60
CA MET A 83 -11.49 -15.67 -20.59
C MET A 83 -11.32 -14.25 -20.06
N MET A 84 -12.20 -13.76 -19.19
CA MET A 84 -12.08 -12.43 -18.56
C MET A 84 -10.83 -12.31 -17.68
N ILE A 85 -10.42 -13.40 -17.02
CA ILE A 85 -9.22 -13.43 -16.16
C ILE A 85 -7.93 -13.37 -17.01
N GLY A 86 -8.03 -13.64 -18.32
CA GLY A 86 -6.91 -13.61 -19.27
C GLY A 86 -6.59 -14.97 -19.90
N GLU A 87 -7.34 -16.02 -19.57
CA GLU A 87 -7.17 -17.36 -20.13
C GLU A 87 -8.02 -17.53 -21.40
N PHE A 88 -7.45 -17.18 -22.56
CA PHE A 88 -8.19 -17.19 -23.83
C PHE A 88 -8.17 -18.53 -24.57
N GLU A 89 -7.16 -19.39 -24.32
CA GLU A 89 -6.96 -20.65 -25.07
C GLU A 89 -7.18 -20.45 -26.59
N TYR A 90 -6.49 -19.44 -27.15
CA TYR A 90 -6.73 -18.99 -28.54
C TYR A 90 -6.50 -20.10 -29.55
N ALA A 91 -5.41 -20.86 -29.41
CA ALA A 91 -5.10 -21.96 -30.30
C ALA A 91 -6.22 -23.02 -30.31
N ASP A 92 -6.71 -23.38 -29.12
CA ASP A 92 -7.74 -24.40 -28.99
C ASP A 92 -9.11 -23.93 -29.52
N THR A 93 -9.37 -22.63 -29.49
CA THR A 93 -10.66 -22.05 -29.86
C THR A 93 -10.71 -21.63 -31.34
N PHE A 94 -9.59 -21.13 -31.88
CA PHE A 94 -9.52 -20.51 -33.22
C PHE A 94 -8.61 -21.22 -34.21
N ASP A 95 -7.54 -21.89 -33.76
CA ASP A 95 -6.56 -22.52 -34.66
C ASP A 95 -6.88 -24.00 -34.94
N ASN A 96 -7.58 -24.68 -34.03
CA ASN A 96 -7.99 -26.09 -34.17
C ASN A 96 -8.76 -26.40 -35.46
N GLN A 97 -9.44 -25.42 -36.06
CA GLN A 97 -10.12 -25.59 -37.35
C GLN A 97 -9.18 -25.85 -38.54
N TYR A 98 -7.89 -25.46 -38.42
CA TYR A 98 -6.90 -25.61 -39.49
C TYR A 98 -6.17 -26.95 -39.44
N GLU A 99 -6.30 -27.70 -38.34
CA GLU A 99 -5.68 -29.02 -38.20
C GLU A 99 -6.30 -30.03 -39.19
N PRO A 100 -5.49 -30.84 -39.89
CA PRO A 100 -5.95 -31.72 -40.95
C PRO A 100 -7.02 -32.72 -40.47
N ASP A 101 -6.91 -33.21 -39.23
CA ASP A 101 -7.84 -34.18 -38.64
C ASP A 101 -9.19 -33.53 -38.22
N ASN A 102 -9.18 -32.21 -38.00
CA ASN A 102 -10.33 -31.44 -37.51
C ASN A 102 -11.09 -30.70 -38.61
N LYS A 103 -10.58 -30.69 -39.86
CA LYS A 103 -11.23 -30.03 -41.01
C LYS A 103 -12.64 -30.54 -41.30
N LEU A 104 -12.97 -31.77 -40.93
CA LEU A 104 -14.29 -32.38 -41.13
C LEU A 104 -15.18 -32.32 -39.87
N ASN A 105 -14.62 -31.91 -38.73
CA ASN A 105 -15.33 -31.83 -37.46
C ASN A 105 -16.08 -30.50 -37.36
N ALA A 106 -17.41 -30.55 -37.56
CA ALA A 106 -18.27 -29.38 -37.41
C ALA A 106 -18.20 -28.74 -36.01
N SER A 107 -17.77 -29.49 -34.99
CA SER A 107 -17.56 -29.00 -33.63
C SER A 107 -16.30 -28.15 -33.44
N GLN A 108 -15.39 -28.12 -34.43
CA GLN A 108 -14.13 -27.37 -34.38
C GLN A 108 -14.13 -26.17 -35.35
N GLN A 109 -15.11 -26.06 -36.24
CA GLN A 109 -15.16 -24.98 -37.24
C GLN A 109 -15.83 -23.71 -36.71
N ILE A 110 -15.37 -22.54 -37.16
CA ILE A 110 -16.06 -21.28 -36.90
C ILE A 110 -16.91 -20.91 -38.13
N PHE A 111 -18.24 -20.98 -38.00
CA PHE A 111 -19.15 -20.66 -39.10
C PHE A 111 -19.16 -19.18 -39.47
N TYR A 112 -19.07 -18.29 -38.47
CA TYR A 112 -19.19 -16.84 -38.64
C TYR A 112 -17.87 -16.11 -38.40
N ASN A 113 -16.81 -16.48 -39.14
CA ASN A 113 -15.44 -15.99 -38.93
C ASN A 113 -15.33 -14.47 -38.67
N ALA A 114 -15.85 -13.64 -39.59
CA ALA A 114 -15.72 -12.18 -39.47
C ALA A 114 -16.39 -11.62 -38.19
N ALA A 115 -17.59 -12.09 -37.85
CA ALA A 115 -18.32 -11.65 -36.66
C ALA A 115 -17.64 -12.15 -35.38
N THR A 116 -17.20 -13.41 -35.36
CA THR A 116 -16.51 -14.00 -34.20
C THR A 116 -15.21 -13.27 -33.88
N TYR A 117 -14.34 -13.03 -34.87
CA TYR A 117 -13.10 -12.28 -34.66
C TYR A 117 -13.38 -10.82 -34.24
N ALA A 118 -14.38 -10.16 -34.83
CA ALA A 118 -14.74 -8.79 -34.45
C ALA A 118 -15.23 -8.69 -33.00
N VAL A 119 -16.16 -9.58 -32.59
CA VAL A 119 -16.66 -9.66 -31.22
C VAL A 119 -15.53 -10.03 -30.24
N PHE A 120 -14.62 -10.93 -30.64
CA PHE A 120 -13.48 -11.32 -29.82
C PHE A 120 -12.49 -10.16 -29.59
N VAL A 121 -12.16 -9.38 -30.62
CA VAL A 121 -11.31 -8.18 -30.46
C VAL A 121 -11.97 -7.14 -29.57
N PHE A 122 -13.29 -6.91 -29.74
CA PHE A 122 -14.04 -5.99 -28.89
C PHE A 122 -14.10 -6.48 -27.43
N PHE A 123 -14.24 -7.80 -27.23
CA PHE A 123 -14.17 -8.44 -25.92
C PHE A 123 -12.81 -8.23 -25.26
N LEU A 124 -11.69 -8.43 -25.99
CA LEU A 124 -10.34 -8.20 -25.46
C LEU A 124 -10.14 -6.75 -25.00
N ALA A 125 -10.60 -5.77 -25.78
CA ALA A 125 -10.48 -4.37 -25.43
C ALA A 125 -11.26 -4.03 -24.14
N ILE A 126 -12.51 -4.49 -24.03
CA ILE A 126 -13.36 -4.15 -22.87
C ILE A 126 -13.04 -5.00 -21.66
N MET A 127 -13.09 -6.33 -21.78
CA MET A 127 -13.03 -7.23 -20.63
C MET A 127 -11.61 -7.38 -20.12
N SER A 128 -10.64 -7.52 -21.02
CA SER A 128 -9.26 -7.85 -20.65
C SER A 128 -8.40 -6.63 -20.39
N ILE A 129 -8.63 -5.51 -21.10
CA ILE A 129 -7.85 -4.29 -20.90
C ILE A 129 -8.60 -3.33 -19.97
N ILE A 130 -9.82 -2.91 -20.31
CA ILE A 130 -10.51 -1.87 -19.52
C ILE A 130 -10.94 -2.41 -18.16
N ILE A 131 -11.65 -3.55 -18.11
CA ILE A 131 -12.22 -4.05 -16.86
C ILE A 131 -11.14 -4.60 -15.93
N MET A 132 -10.15 -5.36 -16.41
CA MET A 132 -9.05 -5.82 -15.56
C MET A 132 -8.28 -4.66 -14.94
N ASN A 133 -7.98 -3.61 -15.71
CA ASN A 133 -7.29 -2.43 -15.18
C ASN A 133 -8.16 -1.65 -14.18
N LEU A 134 -9.47 -1.57 -14.42
CA LEU A 134 -10.41 -0.96 -13.48
C LEU A 134 -10.50 -1.75 -12.17
N LEU A 135 -10.55 -3.09 -12.25
CA LEU A 135 -10.59 -3.97 -11.09
C LEU A 135 -9.34 -3.84 -10.22
N VAL A 136 -8.16 -3.82 -10.84
CA VAL A 136 -6.90 -3.61 -10.14
C VAL A 136 -6.85 -2.19 -9.54
N GLY A 137 -7.30 -1.18 -10.28
CA GLY A 137 -7.34 0.21 -9.82
C GLY A 137 -8.24 0.37 -8.58
N LEU A 138 -9.47 -0.12 -8.63
CA LEU A 138 -10.42 -0.09 -7.51
C LEU A 138 -9.88 -0.87 -6.30
N ALA A 139 -9.34 -2.08 -6.52
CA ALA A 139 -8.79 -2.88 -5.43
C ALA A 139 -7.62 -2.18 -4.73
N VAL A 140 -6.73 -1.53 -5.49
CA VAL A 140 -5.58 -0.82 -4.92
C VAL A 140 -6.02 0.41 -4.12
N ASP A 141 -7.02 1.15 -4.59
CA ASP A 141 -7.50 2.34 -3.89
C ASP A 141 -8.34 1.97 -2.65
N ASP A 142 -9.16 0.93 -2.72
CA ASP A 142 -9.89 0.38 -1.58
C ASP A 142 -8.93 -0.15 -0.49
N ILE A 143 -7.87 -0.86 -0.88
CA ILE A 143 -6.87 -1.36 0.07
C ILE A 143 -6.20 -0.20 0.83
N LYS A 144 -5.86 0.90 0.15
CA LYS A 144 -5.24 2.07 0.81
C LYS A 144 -6.19 2.71 1.83
N ALA A 145 -7.45 2.94 1.42
CA ALA A 145 -8.45 3.54 2.29
C ALA A 145 -8.74 2.66 3.52
N VAL A 146 -8.87 1.34 3.32
CA VAL A 146 -9.10 0.41 4.44
C VAL A 146 -7.86 0.29 5.32
N GLN A 147 -6.65 0.35 4.77
CA GLN A 147 -5.40 0.28 5.55
C GLN A 147 -5.21 1.49 6.49
N GLU A 148 -5.60 2.68 6.05
CA GLU A 148 -5.55 3.90 6.86
C GLU A 148 -6.44 3.77 8.12
N GLN A 149 -7.65 3.24 7.94
CA GLN A 149 -8.61 3.03 9.00
C GLN A 149 -8.41 1.72 9.79
N ALA A 150 -7.62 0.76 9.27
CA ALA A 150 -7.46 -0.57 9.85
C ALA A 150 -6.92 -0.54 11.28
N SER A 151 -6.08 0.44 11.60
CA SER A 151 -5.49 0.61 12.92
C SER A 151 -6.55 0.93 14.00
N LEU A 152 -7.49 1.84 13.70
CA LEU A 152 -8.63 2.16 14.56
C LEU A 152 -9.65 1.03 14.61
N ASN A 153 -10.02 0.48 13.45
CA ASN A 153 -10.97 -0.63 13.39
C ASN A 153 -10.49 -1.84 14.19
N ARG A 154 -9.17 -2.09 14.21
CA ARG A 154 -8.55 -3.10 15.08
C ARG A 154 -8.85 -2.87 16.55
N MET A 155 -8.68 -1.64 17.04
CA MET A 155 -8.91 -1.32 18.44
C MET A 155 -10.39 -1.36 18.80
N ALA A 156 -11.25 -0.84 17.93
CA ALA A 156 -12.69 -0.92 18.11
C ALA A 156 -13.14 -2.37 18.30
N MET A 157 -12.66 -3.29 17.45
CA MET A 157 -12.95 -4.73 17.60
C MET A 157 -12.41 -5.33 18.90
N GLN A 158 -11.23 -4.92 19.37
CA GLN A 158 -10.70 -5.40 20.65
C GLN A 158 -11.53 -4.92 21.84
N VAL A 159 -11.98 -3.66 21.81
CA VAL A 159 -12.85 -3.09 22.85
C VAL A 159 -14.21 -3.77 22.83
N GLU A 160 -14.81 -3.95 21.65
CA GLU A 160 -16.10 -4.64 21.49
C GLU A 160 -16.02 -6.09 22.01
N LEU A 161 -14.95 -6.82 21.66
CA LEU A 161 -14.72 -8.17 22.18
C LEU A 161 -14.56 -8.17 23.71
N ALA A 162 -13.84 -7.19 24.27
CA ALA A 162 -13.65 -7.08 25.72
C ALA A 162 -14.99 -6.80 26.42
N LEU A 163 -15.82 -5.92 25.86
CA LEU A 163 -17.15 -5.60 26.37
C LEU A 163 -18.11 -6.80 26.28
N ASP A 164 -18.09 -7.53 25.16
CA ASP A 164 -18.88 -8.75 24.99
C ASP A 164 -18.52 -9.80 26.05
N VAL A 165 -17.22 -9.99 26.29
CA VAL A 165 -16.72 -10.93 27.31
C VAL A 165 -17.09 -10.45 28.71
N GLU A 166 -16.96 -9.16 29.00
CA GLU A 166 -17.36 -8.56 30.28
C GLU A 166 -18.86 -8.71 30.53
N ALA A 167 -19.70 -8.54 29.50
CA ALA A 167 -21.15 -8.68 29.60
C ALA A 167 -21.61 -10.12 29.87
N ILE A 168 -20.88 -11.11 29.35
CA ILE A 168 -21.19 -12.54 29.54
C ILE A 168 -20.61 -13.07 30.88
N LEU A 169 -19.56 -12.45 31.41
CA LEU A 169 -18.90 -12.92 32.62
C LEU A 169 -19.73 -12.64 33.90
N PRO A 170 -19.86 -13.63 34.81
CA PRO A 170 -20.50 -13.40 36.10
C PRO A 170 -19.77 -12.34 36.93
N MET A 171 -20.50 -11.49 37.65
CA MET A 171 -19.95 -10.41 38.49
C MET A 171 -18.88 -10.87 39.49
N VAL A 172 -18.91 -12.14 39.90
CA VAL A 172 -17.92 -12.73 40.82
C VAL A 172 -16.56 -12.90 40.13
N LEU A 173 -16.53 -13.30 38.86
CA LEU A 173 -15.27 -13.38 38.09
C LEU A 173 -14.76 -12.00 37.73
N THR A 174 -15.64 -11.08 37.27
CA THR A 174 -15.19 -9.73 36.89
C THR A 174 -14.57 -9.00 38.08
N ARG A 175 -15.20 -9.03 39.27
CA ARG A 175 -14.60 -8.44 40.49
C ARG A 175 -13.26 -9.07 40.89
N LYS A 176 -13.03 -10.35 40.59
CA LYS A 176 -11.81 -11.06 40.97
C LYS A 176 -10.66 -10.81 39.98
N PHE A 177 -10.96 -10.65 38.70
CA PHE A 177 -9.96 -10.52 37.62
C PHE A 177 -9.73 -9.06 37.17
N VAL A 178 -10.54 -8.09 37.61
CA VAL A 178 -10.30 -6.66 37.34
C VAL A 178 -9.06 -6.18 38.09
N ILE A 179 -8.04 -5.79 37.33
CA ILE A 179 -6.83 -5.14 37.82
C ILE A 179 -7.04 -3.62 37.73
N LYS A 180 -6.93 -2.89 38.85
CA LYS A 180 -7.17 -1.44 38.90
C LYS A 180 -5.94 -0.57 38.59
N SER A 181 -4.74 -1.13 38.72
CA SER A 181 -3.48 -0.40 38.51
C SER A 181 -2.39 -1.36 38.03
N GLU A 182 -1.64 -0.94 37.02
CA GLU A 182 -0.50 -1.68 36.48
C GLU A 182 0.77 -0.81 36.57
N ILE A 183 1.88 -1.39 37.02
CA ILE A 183 3.18 -0.70 37.11
C ILE A 183 3.99 -1.05 35.86
N TYR A 184 4.27 -0.06 35.02
CA TYR A 184 5.02 -0.24 33.77
C TYR A 184 6.51 0.02 33.96
N TYR A 185 7.36 -0.94 33.57
CA TYR A 185 8.82 -0.80 33.57
C TYR A 185 9.33 -0.68 32.12
N PRO A 186 9.90 0.47 31.69
CA PRO A 186 10.29 0.73 30.30
C PRO A 186 11.44 -0.12 29.75
N ASN A 187 12.26 -0.71 30.62
CA ASN A 187 13.40 -1.55 30.20
C ASN A 187 13.59 -2.73 31.16
N PRO A 188 12.72 -3.75 31.09
CA PRO A 188 12.81 -4.92 31.94
C PRO A 188 13.96 -5.83 31.45
N ASP A 189 14.76 -6.36 32.37
CA ASP A 189 15.78 -7.36 32.09
C ASP A 189 15.09 -8.69 31.69
N ARG A 190 14.95 -8.93 30.38
CA ARG A 190 14.18 -10.09 29.86
C ARG A 190 15.09 -11.14 29.23
N SER A 191 14.99 -12.36 29.76
CA SER A 191 15.51 -13.57 29.13
C SER A 191 15.00 -13.76 27.69
N LYS A 192 15.83 -14.33 26.81
CA LYS A 192 15.54 -14.52 25.37
C LYS A 192 14.21 -15.25 25.09
N LYS A 193 13.76 -16.15 25.99
CA LYS A 193 12.48 -16.88 25.87
C LYS A 193 11.27 -15.97 26.14
N THR A 194 11.33 -15.15 27.19
CA THR A 194 10.27 -14.19 27.54
C THR A 194 10.20 -13.06 26.53
N TYR A 195 11.32 -12.67 25.91
CA TYR A 195 11.33 -11.71 24.80
C TYR A 195 10.50 -12.21 23.60
N PHE A 196 10.61 -13.48 23.21
CA PHE A 196 9.90 -14.00 22.04
C PHE A 196 8.38 -14.06 22.26
N ILE A 197 7.94 -14.55 23.42
CA ILE A 197 6.50 -14.60 23.77
C ILE A 197 5.96 -13.19 23.93
N SER A 198 6.64 -12.33 24.69
CA SER A 198 6.24 -10.93 24.87
C SER A 198 6.09 -10.22 23.54
N LYS A 199 7.08 -10.32 22.64
CA LYS A 199 7.04 -9.69 21.32
C LYS A 199 5.87 -10.19 20.45
N MET A 200 5.38 -11.40 20.70
CA MET A 200 4.19 -11.93 20.03
C MET A 200 2.89 -11.24 20.49
N PHE A 201 2.83 -10.79 21.75
CA PHE A 201 1.69 -10.10 22.39
C PHE A 201 1.86 -8.57 22.49
N ASP A 202 3.08 -8.03 22.40
CA ASP A 202 3.35 -6.60 22.58
C ASP A 202 2.80 -5.74 21.42
N ASN A 203 2.67 -6.31 20.21
CA ASN A 203 2.08 -5.62 19.06
C ASN A 203 0.53 -5.57 19.07
N ILE A 204 -0.12 -6.06 20.13
CA ILE A 204 -1.57 -6.05 20.27
C ILE A 204 -2.09 -4.63 20.54
N TRP A 205 -1.32 -3.83 21.28
CA TRP A 205 -1.69 -2.48 21.70
C TRP A 205 -1.13 -1.44 20.74
N ILE A 206 -1.94 -0.46 20.37
CA ILE A 206 -1.51 0.71 19.58
C ILE A 206 -0.84 1.72 20.53
N THR A 207 0.30 2.27 20.13
CA THR A 207 0.95 3.34 20.89
C THR A 207 0.10 4.61 20.81
N ARG A 208 0.11 5.47 21.85
CA ARG A 208 -0.62 6.76 21.85
C ARG A 208 -0.38 7.58 20.57
N ASP A 209 0.85 7.60 20.07
CA ASP A 209 1.19 8.31 18.83
C ASP A 209 0.59 7.66 17.57
N GLN A 210 0.35 6.36 17.57
CA GLN A 210 -0.33 5.66 16.48
C GLN A 210 -1.85 5.88 16.53
N LEU A 211 -2.42 5.98 17.73
CA LEU A 211 -3.84 6.31 17.94
C LEU A 211 -4.14 7.74 17.48
N ASN A 212 -3.33 8.71 17.92
CA ASN A 212 -3.50 10.11 17.53
C ASN A 212 -3.32 10.29 16.01
N ARG A 213 -2.35 9.58 15.39
CA ARG A 213 -2.18 9.58 13.94
C ARG A 213 -3.37 9.03 13.17
N ALA A 214 -4.09 8.07 13.74
CA ALA A 214 -5.24 7.48 13.07
C ALA A 214 -6.54 8.27 13.29
N LEU A 215 -6.64 9.05 14.38
CA LEU A 215 -7.77 9.95 14.66
C LEU A 215 -7.72 11.24 13.82
N ASP A 216 -6.52 11.77 13.55
CA ASP A 216 -6.31 13.01 12.79
C ASP A 216 -5.47 12.75 11.50
N PRO A 217 -6.08 12.19 10.44
CA PRO A 217 -5.35 11.82 9.22
C PRO A 217 -4.75 13.03 8.47
N GLU A 218 -5.34 14.23 8.57
CA GLU A 218 -4.79 15.45 7.95
C GLU A 218 -3.48 15.89 8.60
N LEU A 219 -3.33 15.78 9.93
CA LEU A 219 -2.07 16.10 10.62
C LEU A 219 -0.96 15.11 10.25
N ASP A 220 -1.26 13.84 10.01
CA ASP A 220 -0.26 12.83 9.60
C ASP A 220 0.33 13.12 8.21
N GLN A 221 -0.46 13.67 7.28
CA GLN A 221 0.05 14.10 5.97
C GLN A 221 1.02 15.27 6.11
N TRP A 222 0.66 16.28 6.89
CA TRP A 222 1.56 17.41 7.18
C TRP A 222 2.82 16.96 7.90
N ASP A 223 2.72 16.10 8.91
CA ASP A 223 3.87 15.52 9.62
C ASP A 223 4.80 14.72 8.70
N LYS A 224 4.26 13.97 7.74
CA LYS A 224 5.05 13.27 6.70
C LYS A 224 5.77 14.26 5.79
N ILE A 225 5.12 15.36 5.42
CA ILE A 225 5.73 16.42 4.60
C ILE A 225 6.85 17.10 5.39
N TYR A 226 6.60 17.49 6.64
CA TYR A 226 7.60 18.11 7.52
C TYR A 226 8.80 17.21 7.76
N LYS A 227 8.61 15.93 8.12
CA LYS A 227 9.72 14.97 8.31
C LYS A 227 10.52 14.70 7.04
N LYS A 228 9.86 14.70 5.87
CA LYS A 228 10.53 14.56 4.57
C LYS A 228 11.36 15.81 4.24
N GLN A 229 10.89 16.99 4.62
CA GLN A 229 11.63 18.25 4.49
C GLN A 229 12.81 18.31 5.47
N GLU A 230 12.60 17.97 6.74
CA GLU A 230 13.63 17.95 7.78
C GLU A 230 14.77 16.98 7.45
N GLY A 231 14.44 15.75 7.02
CA GLY A 231 15.43 14.76 6.60
C GLY A 231 16.28 15.23 5.41
N HIS A 232 15.70 15.97 4.46
CA HIS A 232 16.44 16.57 3.36
C HIS A 232 17.28 17.79 3.80
N THR A 233 16.79 18.61 4.73
CA THR A 233 17.53 19.77 5.24
C THR A 233 18.69 19.38 6.14
N ASP A 234 18.57 18.32 6.95
CA ASP A 234 19.66 17.85 7.82
C ASP A 234 20.82 17.24 7.02
N VAL A 235 20.51 16.40 6.04
CA VAL A 235 21.53 15.84 5.13
C VAL A 235 22.22 16.96 4.34
N SER A 236 21.47 17.99 3.95
CA SER A 236 22.02 19.17 3.28
C SER A 236 22.87 20.02 4.22
N MET A 237 22.47 20.22 5.48
CA MET A 237 23.24 20.95 6.49
C MET A 237 24.55 20.24 6.85
N VAL A 238 24.53 18.92 7.00
CA VAL A 238 25.76 18.14 7.23
C VAL A 238 26.73 18.32 6.06
N THR A 239 26.22 18.25 4.83
CA THR A 239 27.00 18.48 3.59
C THR A 239 27.56 19.91 3.51
N VAL A 240 26.77 20.91 3.92
CA VAL A 240 27.21 22.31 3.98
C VAL A 240 28.28 22.50 5.05
N LYS A 241 28.14 21.88 6.24
CA LYS A 241 29.14 21.94 7.31
C LYS A 241 30.47 21.31 6.90
N THR A 242 30.46 20.17 6.20
CA THR A 242 31.69 19.56 5.65
C THR A 242 32.33 20.43 4.58
N LYS A 243 31.55 20.99 3.64
CA LYS A 243 32.08 21.92 2.63
C LYS A 243 32.65 23.21 3.25
N LEU A 244 32.01 23.75 4.29
CA LEU A 244 32.51 24.92 5.03
C LEU A 244 33.83 24.62 5.74
N LYS A 245 33.95 23.43 6.35
CA LYS A 245 35.21 23.01 7.00
C LYS A 245 36.34 22.87 5.98
N GLU A 246 36.04 22.35 4.79
CA GLU A 246 37.00 22.25 3.69
C GLU A 246 37.40 23.63 3.17
N LEU A 247 36.45 24.55 2.95
CA LEU A 247 36.72 25.92 2.52
C LEU A 247 37.60 26.66 3.54
N LYS A 248 37.29 26.57 4.83
CA LYS A 248 38.11 27.18 5.88
C LYS A 248 39.56 26.68 5.83
N SER A 249 39.76 25.39 5.57
CA SER A 249 41.11 24.83 5.43
C SER A 249 41.86 25.36 4.19
N LYS A 250 41.15 25.61 3.08
CA LYS A 250 41.74 26.21 1.86
C LYS A 250 42.08 27.67 2.08
N THR A 251 41.23 28.44 2.76
CA THR A 251 41.50 29.84 3.10
C THR A 251 42.78 29.99 3.94
N VAL A 252 42.97 29.15 4.96
CA VAL A 252 44.20 29.15 5.78
C VAL A 252 45.45 28.83 4.94
N LYS A 253 45.33 27.89 3.98
CA LYS A 253 46.44 27.59 3.05
C LYS A 253 46.74 28.74 2.11
N ILE A 254 45.73 29.46 1.64
CA ILE A 254 45.89 30.66 0.81
C ILE A 254 46.56 31.77 1.62
N GLU A 255 46.13 32.03 2.86
CA GLU A 255 46.77 33.00 3.76
C GLU A 255 48.23 32.64 4.02
N ALA A 256 48.54 31.36 4.24
CA ALA A 256 49.91 30.91 4.42
C ALA A 256 50.78 31.08 3.16
N MET A 257 50.23 30.78 1.97
CA MET A 257 50.92 31.02 0.69
C MET A 257 51.11 32.51 0.43
N LEU A 258 50.09 33.34 0.65
CA LEU A 258 50.19 34.80 0.52
C LEU A 258 51.25 35.36 1.47
N GLY A 259 51.28 34.89 2.73
CA GLY A 259 52.29 35.28 3.70
C GLY A 259 53.71 34.81 3.34
N ALA A 260 53.85 33.69 2.63
CA ALA A 260 55.14 33.23 2.11
C ALA A 260 55.58 34.02 0.87
N ILE A 261 54.63 34.36 -0.02
CA ILE A 261 54.86 35.19 -1.21
C ILE A 261 55.23 36.63 -0.81
N MET A 262 54.50 37.23 0.12
CA MET A 262 54.80 38.56 0.66
C MET A 262 56.20 38.62 1.29
N ARG A 263 56.57 37.59 2.06
CA ARG A 263 57.93 37.46 2.61
C ARG A 263 59.01 37.33 1.52
N LYS A 264 58.72 36.62 0.42
CA LYS A 264 59.66 36.43 -0.69
C LYS A 264 59.81 37.68 -1.57
N LEU A 265 58.76 38.52 -1.65
CA LEU A 265 58.75 39.75 -2.45
C LEU A 265 59.28 40.99 -1.71
N GLN A 266 59.67 40.89 -0.43
CA GLN A 266 60.16 42.01 0.39
C GLN A 266 59.28 43.28 0.30
N ILE A 267 57.96 43.10 0.25
CA ILE A 267 57.02 44.23 0.28
C ILE A 267 56.89 44.70 1.72
N ASP A 268 57.13 46.00 1.91
CA ASP A 268 57.21 46.68 3.21
C ASP A 268 55.90 46.56 4.01
N GLN A 269 56.03 46.53 5.34
CA GLN A 269 55.05 45.99 6.29
C GLN A 269 53.79 46.86 6.51
N ASP A 270 53.57 47.90 5.70
CA ASP A 270 52.55 48.93 5.96
C ASP A 270 51.19 48.67 5.27
N GLU A 271 51.12 47.91 4.17
CA GLU A 271 49.83 47.61 3.51
C GLU A 271 49.02 46.48 4.19
N SER A 272 49.64 45.70 5.09
CA SER A 272 48.97 44.62 5.83
C SER A 272 47.88 45.15 6.79
N SER A 273 48.03 46.40 7.24
CA SER A 273 47.05 47.11 8.09
C SER A 273 45.76 47.45 7.33
N LEU A 274 45.85 47.65 6.01
CA LEU A 274 44.71 47.99 5.16
C LEU A 274 43.86 46.77 4.82
N LEU A 275 44.47 45.61 4.57
CA LEU A 275 43.71 44.38 4.29
C LEU A 275 42.95 43.86 5.51
N THR A 276 43.53 43.98 6.71
CA THR A 276 42.86 43.60 7.97
C THR A 276 41.70 44.54 8.30
N THR A 277 41.83 45.84 8.03
CA THR A 277 40.71 46.79 8.20
C THR A 277 39.61 46.61 7.15
N TRP A 278 39.93 46.28 5.90
CA TRP A 278 38.94 45.97 4.86
C TRP A 278 38.18 44.67 5.13
N THR A 279 38.87 43.62 5.56
CA THR A 279 38.24 42.34 5.94
C THR A 279 37.34 42.49 7.17
N LEU A 280 37.78 43.24 8.19
CA LEU A 280 36.94 43.60 9.35
C LEU A 280 35.72 44.43 8.95
N ARG A 281 35.85 45.38 8.00
CA ARG A 281 34.70 46.15 7.48
C ARG A 281 33.69 45.30 6.69
N ILE A 282 34.15 44.33 5.90
CA ILE A 282 33.26 43.42 5.16
C ILE A 282 32.52 42.48 6.14
N ILE A 283 33.21 41.95 7.14
CA ILE A 283 32.60 41.12 8.19
C ILE A 283 31.58 41.93 9.00
N ALA A 284 31.90 43.18 9.35
CA ALA A 284 30.96 44.08 10.02
C ALA A 284 29.74 44.43 9.14
N ARG A 285 29.91 44.55 7.82
CA ARG A 285 28.82 44.81 6.87
C ARG A 285 27.92 43.60 6.62
N MET A 286 28.47 42.38 6.71
CA MET A 286 27.66 41.14 6.68
C MET A 286 26.89 40.92 7.98
N ASN A 287 27.43 41.36 9.12
CA ASN A 287 26.78 41.20 10.43
C ASN A 287 25.74 42.31 10.73
N THR A 288 25.56 43.28 9.84
CA THR A 288 24.65 44.44 10.01
C THR A 288 23.55 44.51 8.95
N SER A 289 23.33 43.46 8.14
CA SER A 289 22.10 43.35 7.35
C SER A 289 20.98 42.80 8.27
N PRO A 290 19.98 43.59 8.67
CA PRO A 290 18.79 43.02 9.28
C PRO A 290 18.04 42.30 8.15
N MET A 291 17.72 41.03 8.36
CA MET A 291 16.58 40.43 7.65
C MET A 291 15.36 41.26 8.07
N SER A 292 14.92 42.18 7.22
CA SER A 292 13.63 42.84 7.35
C SER A 292 12.55 41.80 7.13
N GLY A 293 12.11 41.20 8.22
CA GLY A 293 10.91 40.38 8.28
C GLY A 293 10.25 40.70 9.61
N ASP A 294 9.45 41.76 9.62
CA ASP A 294 8.28 41.92 10.48
C ASP A 294 7.58 43.25 10.14
N GLU A 295 6.68 43.19 9.16
CA GLU A 295 5.64 44.21 8.99
C GLU A 295 4.44 43.60 8.25
N ILE A 296 3.59 42.83 8.96
CA ILE A 296 2.13 42.82 8.72
C ILE A 296 1.43 42.57 10.06
N ALA A 297 0.92 43.64 10.66
CA ALA A 297 -0.23 43.62 11.53
C ALA A 297 -1.28 44.57 10.93
N THR A 298 -2.33 43.98 10.34
CA THR A 298 -3.74 44.41 10.30
C THR A 298 -4.52 43.33 9.58
#